data_AF-A0A950R3R4-F1
#
_entry.id   AF-A0A950R3R4-F1
#
_cell.length_a   1.000
_cell.length_b   1.000
_cell.length_c   1.000
_cell.angle_alpha   90.00
_cell.angle_beta   90.00
_cell.angle_gamma   90.00
#
_symmetry.space_group_name_H-M   'P 1'
#
loop_
_entity.id
_entity.type
_entity.pdbx_description
1 polymer ?
#
loop_
_entity_poly.entity_id
_entity_poly.type
_entity_poly.pdbx_seq_one_letter_code
_entity_poly.pdbx_strand_id
1 'polypeptide(L)'
;MDVECIRAAAAEQHPFAVVLSCAHSRVPPEIVFDQGIGDLFTVRVAGNVANGDEIASIEFAVEQLHTPLCVVVGHTGCAAIQAVLSGNRLPLEIDQLFRQIKTAVNEARAHAWLSGAKLVNAAVRMNVGQSVETLRNHLRKLIEQQKVHIVGAEYHMDCREVVWLDAQHQDRKSRPNEPPVGGRLNLCLGKSVLNLRCTGLALRFRAPGYVRRTRPRAHEIVFLTECFGVRD
;
A
#
# COMPACT_ATOMS: atom_id res chain seq x y z
N MET A 1 23.44 5.34 0.94
CA MET A 1 22.56 5.47 2.11
C MET A 1 23.40 6.01 3.23
N ASP A 2 23.03 7.16 3.80
CA ASP A 2 23.83 7.85 4.81
C ASP A 2 23.54 7.29 6.21
N VAL A 3 24.56 6.84 6.92
CA VAL A 3 24.47 6.38 8.34
C VAL A 3 23.98 7.52 9.25
N GLU A 4 24.22 8.77 8.85
CA GLU A 4 23.72 9.96 9.53
C GLU A 4 22.19 10.07 9.50
N CYS A 5 21.53 9.65 8.42
CA CYS A 5 20.07 9.62 8.36
C CYS A 5 19.47 8.63 9.36
N ILE A 6 20.14 7.50 9.62
CA ILE A 6 19.70 6.52 10.63
C ILE A 6 19.77 7.13 12.02
N ARG A 7 20.87 7.82 12.34
CA ARG A 7 21.03 8.51 13.64
C ARG A 7 20.00 9.63 13.83
N ALA A 8 19.72 10.39 12.77
CA ALA A 8 18.71 11.45 12.81
C ALA A 8 17.28 10.90 13.04
N ALA A 9 16.96 9.73 12.47
CA ALA A 9 15.69 9.04 12.71
C ALA A 9 15.60 8.34 14.08
N ALA A 10 16.71 8.18 14.80
CA ALA A 10 16.74 7.47 16.08
C ALA A 10 16.26 8.32 17.27
N ALA A 11 16.18 9.65 17.11
CA ALA A 11 15.77 10.55 18.19
C ALA A 11 14.25 10.52 18.44
N GLU A 12 13.45 10.39 17.37
CA GLU A 12 11.98 10.26 17.43
C GLU A 12 11.43 9.89 16.05
N GLN A 13 10.56 8.88 15.95
CA GLN A 13 9.95 8.44 14.68
C GLN A 13 8.47 8.84 14.62
N HIS A 14 8.10 9.61 13.60
CA HIS A 14 6.71 9.96 13.28
C HIS A 14 6.40 9.62 11.82
N PRO A 15 6.37 8.32 11.47
CA PRO A 15 5.99 7.90 10.14
C PRO A 15 4.57 8.38 9.85
N PHE A 16 4.36 8.96 8.67
CA PHE A 16 3.02 9.41 8.27
C PHE A 16 2.21 8.29 7.60
N ALA A 17 2.87 7.18 7.23
CA ALA A 17 2.22 6.00 6.72
C ALA A 17 2.92 4.72 7.17
N VAL A 18 2.12 3.68 7.44
CA VAL A 18 2.56 2.30 7.57
C VAL A 18 2.31 1.59 6.25
N VAL A 19 3.30 0.88 5.72
CA VAL A 19 3.21 0.17 4.44
C VAL A 19 3.40 -1.32 4.65
N LEU A 20 2.32 -2.08 4.44
CA LEU A 20 2.35 -3.53 4.33
C LEU A 20 2.70 -3.90 2.88
N SER A 21 3.85 -4.52 2.66
CA SER A 21 4.35 -4.85 1.33
C SER A 21 4.96 -6.24 1.26
N CYS A 22 5.24 -6.70 0.04
CA CYS A 22 5.88 -7.99 -0.16
C CYS A 22 7.33 -7.97 0.35
N ALA A 23 7.78 -9.07 0.96
CA ALA A 23 9.18 -9.27 1.37
C ALA A 23 10.18 -9.26 0.20
N HIS A 24 9.68 -9.30 -1.04
CA HIS A 24 10.48 -9.25 -2.25
C HIS A 24 11.38 -8.00 -2.31
N SER A 25 12.69 -8.22 -2.42
CA SER A 25 13.72 -7.17 -2.25
C SER A 25 13.71 -6.07 -3.32
N ARG A 26 13.09 -6.29 -4.48
CA ARG A 26 13.04 -5.30 -5.56
C ARG A 26 11.94 -4.23 -5.38
N VAL A 27 11.16 -4.31 -4.29
CA VAL A 27 10.06 -3.38 -4.00
C VAL A 27 10.15 -2.79 -2.58
N PRO A 28 11.27 -2.17 -2.19
CA PRO A 28 11.34 -1.50 -0.89
C PRO A 28 10.42 -0.27 -0.89
N PRO A 29 9.49 -0.14 0.07
CA PRO A 29 8.51 0.95 0.11
C PRO A 29 9.12 2.34 0.04
N GLU A 30 10.27 2.57 0.65
CA GLU A 30 10.97 3.85 0.66
C GLU A 30 11.38 4.29 -0.75
N ILE A 31 11.79 3.34 -1.61
CA ILE A 31 12.14 3.65 -3.01
C ILE A 31 10.87 3.73 -3.87
N VAL A 32 9.93 2.81 -3.67
CA VAL A 32 8.65 2.80 -4.40
C VAL A 32 7.87 4.09 -4.16
N PHE A 33 7.96 4.64 -2.96
CA PHE A 33 7.25 5.84 -2.56
C PHE A 33 8.10 7.13 -2.54
N ASP A 34 9.38 7.08 -2.91
CA ASP A 34 10.34 8.21 -2.82
C ASP A 34 10.37 8.89 -1.43
N GLN A 35 10.50 8.08 -0.38
CA GLN A 35 10.50 8.52 1.02
C GLN A 35 11.85 8.30 1.72
N GLY A 36 12.11 9.10 2.76
CA GLY A 36 13.29 8.99 3.60
C GLY A 36 13.16 7.92 4.68
N ILE A 37 14.27 7.65 5.36
CA ILE A 37 14.30 6.80 6.55
C ILE A 37 13.47 7.46 7.65
N GLY A 38 12.52 6.73 8.24
CA GLY A 38 11.64 7.21 9.31
C GLY A 38 10.35 7.89 8.84
N ASP A 39 10.21 8.15 7.54
CA ASP A 39 8.96 8.70 6.96
C ASP A 39 7.87 7.62 6.84
N LEU A 40 8.28 6.36 6.67
CA LEU A 40 7.40 5.19 6.58
C LEU A 40 7.71 4.18 7.69
N PHE A 41 6.67 3.56 8.22
CA PHE A 41 6.78 2.33 9.00
C PHE A 41 6.55 1.14 8.08
N THR A 42 7.54 0.27 7.87
CA THR A 42 7.44 -0.79 6.85
C THR A 42 7.25 -2.17 7.46
N VAL A 43 6.19 -2.87 7.03
CA VAL A 43 5.91 -4.26 7.36
C VAL A 43 6.04 -5.08 6.08
N ARG A 44 6.91 -6.08 6.07
CA ARG A 44 7.28 -6.81 4.84
C ARG A 44 7.16 -8.31 5.05
N VAL A 45 6.22 -8.94 4.35
CA VAL A 45 5.98 -10.39 4.40
C VAL A 45 5.75 -10.94 2.99
N ALA A 46 6.14 -12.18 2.71
CA ALA A 46 5.94 -12.73 1.36
C ALA A 46 4.44 -12.81 1.03
N GLY A 47 4.06 -12.22 -0.11
CA GLY A 47 2.66 -12.09 -0.50
C GLY A 47 1.87 -11.02 0.26
N ASN A 48 2.54 -10.11 1.01
CA ASN A 48 1.93 -8.95 1.66
C ASN A 48 0.62 -9.28 2.44
N VAL A 49 0.61 -10.45 3.09
CA VAL A 49 -0.53 -10.95 3.86
C VAL A 49 -0.69 -10.14 5.15
N ALA A 50 -1.93 -10.01 5.62
CA ALA A 50 -2.22 -9.45 6.93
C ALA A 50 -2.63 -10.58 7.88
N ASN A 51 -1.73 -11.00 8.77
CA ASN A 51 -2.01 -11.99 9.80
C ASN A 51 -1.33 -11.59 11.13
N GLY A 52 -1.72 -12.20 12.25
CA GLY A 52 -1.14 -12.05 13.60
C GLY A 52 -0.15 -10.90 13.80
N ASP A 53 1.13 -11.15 13.50
CA ASP A 53 2.25 -10.22 13.70
C ASP A 53 2.22 -8.99 12.78
N GLU A 54 1.80 -9.13 11.52
CA GLU A 54 1.65 -8.00 10.60
C GLU A 54 0.56 -7.03 11.08
N ILE A 55 -0.57 -7.58 11.53
CA ILE A 55 -1.70 -6.78 12.06
C ILE A 55 -1.25 -6.05 13.33
N ALA A 56 -0.61 -6.77 14.27
CA ALA A 56 -0.11 -6.18 15.50
C ALA A 56 0.93 -5.07 15.25
N SER A 57 1.81 -5.26 14.27
CA SER A 57 2.79 -4.25 13.86
C SER A 57 2.13 -2.99 13.30
N ILE A 58 1.06 -3.14 12.52
CA ILE A 58 0.29 -2.02 11.97
C ILE A 58 -0.47 -1.31 13.10
N GLU A 59 -1.11 -2.04 14.01
CA GLU A 59 -1.78 -1.46 15.18
C GLU A 59 -0.81 -0.65 16.06
N PHE A 60 0.40 -1.18 16.29
CA PHE A 60 1.46 -0.47 17.01
C PHE A 60 1.80 0.86 16.32
N ALA A 61 1.99 0.86 14.99
CA ALA A 61 2.29 2.08 14.25
C ALA A 61 1.17 3.13 14.38
N VAL A 62 -0.09 2.69 14.41
CA VAL A 62 -1.25 3.60 14.57
C VAL A 62 -1.35 4.14 15.99
N GLU A 63 -1.29 3.29 17.01
CA GLU A 63 -1.53 3.69 18.41
C GLU A 63 -0.30 4.36 19.06
N GLN A 64 0.90 3.85 18.78
CA GLN A 64 2.13 4.31 19.46
C GLN A 64 2.88 5.36 18.66
N LEU A 65 2.82 5.31 17.33
CA LEU A 65 3.52 6.27 16.45
C LEU A 65 2.57 7.29 15.80
N HIS A 66 1.27 7.18 16.06
CA HIS A 66 0.23 8.06 15.52
C HIS A 66 0.22 8.12 13.99
N THR A 67 0.44 6.97 13.35
CA THR A 67 0.52 6.83 11.90
C THR A 67 -0.89 6.82 11.26
N PRO A 68 -1.31 7.86 10.53
CA PRO A 68 -2.71 8.00 10.12
C PRO A 68 -3.09 7.26 8.84
N LEU A 69 -2.12 6.69 8.12
CA LEU A 69 -2.33 6.00 6.85
C LEU A 69 -1.73 4.59 6.90
N CYS A 70 -2.50 3.59 6.51
CA CYS A 70 -2.02 2.25 6.22
C CYS A 70 -2.16 1.97 4.72
N VAL A 71 -1.07 1.61 4.06
CA VAL A 71 -1.05 1.23 2.64
C VAL A 71 -0.67 -0.24 2.51
N VAL A 72 -1.54 -1.03 1.90
CA VAL A 72 -1.23 -2.41 1.48
C VAL A 72 -0.80 -2.37 0.02
N VAL A 73 0.45 -2.75 -0.27
CA VAL A 73 1.00 -2.72 -1.63
C VAL A 73 1.38 -4.11 -2.10
N GLY A 74 0.63 -4.58 -3.10
CA GLY A 74 1.02 -5.73 -3.92
C GLY A 74 1.95 -5.28 -5.06
N HIS A 75 2.56 -6.22 -5.77
CA HIS A 75 3.33 -5.91 -6.96
C HIS A 75 3.13 -6.94 -8.07
N THR A 76 3.26 -6.50 -9.32
CA THR A 76 3.12 -7.38 -10.48
C THR A 76 4.17 -8.50 -10.44
N GLY A 77 3.79 -9.69 -10.91
CA GLY A 77 4.69 -10.84 -10.96
C GLY A 77 5.16 -11.38 -9.60
N CYS A 78 4.37 -11.22 -8.54
CA CYS A 78 4.73 -11.70 -7.20
C CYS A 78 4.98 -13.21 -7.16
N ALA A 79 6.20 -13.61 -6.76
CA ALA A 79 6.62 -15.01 -6.71
C ALA A 79 5.81 -15.84 -5.69
N ALA A 80 5.40 -15.24 -4.56
CA ALA A 80 4.54 -15.92 -3.59
C ALA A 80 3.18 -16.26 -4.19
N ILE A 81 2.55 -15.30 -4.88
CA ILE A 81 1.26 -15.52 -5.57
C ILE A 81 1.41 -16.58 -6.67
N GLN A 82 2.49 -16.52 -7.46
CA GLN A 82 2.78 -17.54 -8.49
C GLN A 82 2.95 -18.94 -7.89
N ALA A 83 3.63 -19.06 -6.76
CA ALA A 83 3.82 -20.34 -6.09
C ALA A 83 2.48 -20.94 -5.64
N VAL A 84 1.57 -20.13 -5.09
CA VAL A 84 0.20 -20.58 -4.76
C VAL A 84 -0.59 -20.97 -6.02
N LEU A 85 -0.48 -20.17 -7.09
CA LEU A 85 -1.11 -20.46 -8.38
C LEU A 85 -0.57 -21.73 -9.06
N SER A 86 0.68 -22.12 -8.80
CA SER A 86 1.24 -23.35 -9.35
C SER A 86 0.64 -24.61 -8.72
N GLY A 87 0.07 -24.52 -7.51
CA GLY A 87 -0.50 -25.66 -6.79
C GLY A 87 0.56 -26.67 -6.31
N ASN A 88 1.85 -26.34 -6.37
CA ASN A 88 2.91 -27.22 -5.90
C ASN A 88 2.76 -27.49 -4.40
N ARG A 89 3.07 -28.72 -3.96
CA ARG A 89 3.21 -29.00 -2.53
C ARG A 89 4.42 -28.24 -1.99
N LEU A 90 4.19 -27.40 -1.01
CA LEU A 90 5.22 -26.58 -0.38
C LEU A 90 5.54 -27.14 1.01
N PRO A 91 6.76 -26.90 1.54
CA PRO A 91 7.09 -27.15 2.92
C PRO A 91 6.06 -26.55 3.88
N LEU A 92 5.85 -27.18 5.04
CA LEU A 92 4.75 -26.87 5.97
C LEU A 92 4.64 -25.37 6.27
N GLU A 93 5.74 -24.73 6.68
CA GLU A 93 5.77 -23.30 7.03
C GLU A 93 5.40 -22.37 5.87
N ILE A 94 5.84 -22.70 4.66
CA ILE A 94 5.49 -21.95 3.46
C ILE A 94 4.01 -22.15 3.13
N ASP A 95 3.48 -23.36 3.27
CA ASP A 95 2.04 -23.60 3.10
C ASP A 95 1.20 -22.84 4.13
N GLN A 96 1.67 -22.69 5.37
CA GLN A 96 0.95 -21.89 6.38
C GLN A 96 0.77 -20.45 5.94
N LEU A 97 1.86 -19.81 5.50
CA LEU A 97 1.82 -18.46 4.96
C LEU A 97 0.89 -18.36 3.75
N PHE A 98 0.97 -19.34 2.86
CA PHE A 98 0.25 -19.32 1.60
C PHE A 98 -1.23 -19.68 1.73
N ARG A 99 -1.66 -20.32 2.82
CA ARG A 99 -3.08 -20.50 3.13
C ARG A 99 -3.82 -19.16 3.21
N GLN A 100 -3.16 -18.10 3.66
CA GLN A 100 -3.74 -16.75 3.69
C GLN A 100 -3.99 -16.18 2.28
N ILE A 101 -3.25 -16.65 1.27
CA ILE A 101 -3.32 -16.17 -0.12
C ILE A 101 -4.33 -17.00 -0.94
N LYS A 102 -4.61 -18.26 -0.53
CA LYS A 102 -5.40 -19.23 -1.31
C LYS A 102 -6.77 -18.69 -1.70
N THR A 103 -7.44 -17.94 -0.83
CA THR A 103 -8.77 -17.35 -1.11
C THR A 103 -8.71 -16.40 -2.30
N ALA A 104 -7.84 -15.39 -2.27
CA ALA A 104 -7.62 -14.48 -3.40
C ALA A 104 -7.19 -15.19 -4.69
N VAL A 105 -6.36 -16.24 -4.60
CA VAL A 105 -5.95 -17.01 -5.78
C VAL A 105 -7.12 -17.82 -6.38
N ASN A 106 -7.96 -18.41 -5.55
CA ASN A 106 -9.13 -19.15 -5.99
C ASN A 106 -10.16 -18.23 -6.63
N GLU A 107 -10.36 -17.04 -6.07
CA GLU A 107 -11.19 -15.99 -6.67
C GLU A 107 -10.67 -15.61 -8.06
N ALA A 108 -9.36 -15.42 -8.22
CA ALA A 108 -8.77 -15.09 -9.51
C ALA A 108 -8.99 -16.20 -10.54
N ARG A 109 -8.86 -17.47 -10.11
CA ARG A 109 -9.09 -18.65 -10.95
C ARG A 109 -10.55 -18.82 -11.38
N ALA A 110 -11.51 -18.29 -10.63
CA ALA A 110 -12.92 -18.34 -11.00
C ALA A 110 -13.21 -17.55 -12.30
N HIS A 111 -12.34 -16.61 -12.67
CA HIS A 111 -12.43 -15.89 -13.94
C HIS A 111 -11.77 -16.69 -15.08
N ALA A 112 -12.57 -17.49 -15.78
CA ALA A 112 -12.09 -18.41 -16.83
C ALA A 112 -11.31 -17.75 -17.99
N TRP A 113 -11.44 -16.44 -18.21
CA TRP A 113 -10.72 -15.70 -19.25
C TRP A 113 -9.32 -15.20 -18.83
N LEU A 114 -8.93 -15.39 -17.56
CA LEU A 114 -7.62 -15.00 -17.07
C LEU A 114 -6.61 -16.15 -17.19
N SER A 115 -5.45 -15.86 -17.76
CA SER A 115 -4.35 -16.82 -17.88
C SER A 115 -2.98 -16.13 -17.79
N GLY A 116 -1.93 -16.92 -17.56
CA GLY A 116 -0.55 -16.43 -17.48
C GLY A 116 -0.37 -15.24 -16.55
N ALA A 117 0.34 -14.20 -17.03
CA ALA A 117 0.60 -12.99 -16.26
C ALA A 117 -0.68 -12.23 -15.84
N LYS A 118 -1.76 -12.31 -16.63
CA LYS A 118 -3.04 -11.65 -16.31
C LYS A 118 -3.69 -12.28 -15.08
N LEU A 119 -3.65 -13.61 -14.99
CA LEU A 119 -4.13 -14.34 -13.81
C LEU A 119 -3.31 -14.02 -12.57
N VAL A 120 -1.97 -13.97 -12.70
CA VAL A 120 -1.08 -13.61 -11.59
C VAL A 120 -1.38 -12.21 -11.05
N ASN A 121 -1.46 -11.21 -11.93
CA ASN A 121 -1.70 -9.83 -11.48
C ASN A 121 -3.13 -9.64 -10.94
N ALA A 122 -4.12 -10.35 -11.48
CA ALA A 122 -5.47 -10.36 -10.87
C ALA A 122 -5.45 -10.95 -9.45
N ALA A 123 -4.76 -12.08 -9.25
CA ALA A 123 -4.59 -12.67 -7.92
C ALA A 123 -3.83 -11.74 -6.96
N VAL A 124 -2.84 -10.96 -7.45
CA VAL A 124 -2.19 -9.91 -6.65
C VAL A 124 -3.20 -8.88 -6.17
N ARG A 125 -4.04 -8.34 -7.06
CA ARG A 125 -5.06 -7.32 -6.70
C ARG A 125 -6.08 -7.86 -5.70
N MET A 126 -6.56 -9.09 -5.91
CA MET A 126 -7.47 -9.75 -4.98
C MET A 126 -6.82 -9.98 -3.63
N ASN A 127 -5.54 -10.35 -3.59
CA ASN A 127 -4.80 -10.53 -2.36
C ASN A 127 -4.58 -9.21 -1.59
N VAL A 128 -4.35 -8.10 -2.31
CA VAL A 128 -4.34 -6.76 -1.71
C VAL A 128 -5.71 -6.42 -1.13
N GLY A 129 -6.78 -6.60 -1.90
CA GLY A 129 -8.15 -6.36 -1.43
C GLY A 129 -8.51 -7.18 -0.19
N GLN A 130 -8.17 -8.47 -0.19
CA GLN A 130 -8.37 -9.37 0.95
C GLN A 130 -7.59 -8.87 2.17
N SER A 131 -6.32 -8.49 2.01
CA SER A 131 -5.50 -8.00 3.13
C SER A 131 -6.01 -6.67 3.69
N VAL A 132 -6.47 -5.76 2.83
CA VAL A 132 -7.14 -4.52 3.24
C VAL A 132 -8.40 -4.82 4.04
N GLU A 133 -9.22 -5.76 3.59
CA GLU A 133 -10.45 -6.15 4.30
C GLU A 133 -10.15 -6.82 5.65
N THR A 134 -9.14 -7.69 5.70
CA THR A 134 -8.66 -8.27 6.96
C THR A 134 -8.25 -7.18 7.95
N LEU A 135 -7.46 -6.19 7.50
CA LEU A 135 -7.05 -5.08 8.36
C LEU A 135 -8.23 -4.20 8.79
N ARG A 136 -9.17 -3.89 7.89
CA ARG A 136 -10.38 -3.12 8.23
C ARG A 136 -11.22 -3.80 9.31
N ASN A 137 -11.32 -5.13 9.26
CA ASN A 137 -12.04 -5.91 10.26
C ASN A 137 -11.34 -5.91 11.62
N HIS A 138 -10.02 -6.10 11.66
CA HIS A 138 -9.27 -6.14 12.92
C HIS A 138 -9.09 -4.75 13.55
N LEU A 139 -8.87 -3.72 12.74
CA LEU A 139 -8.62 -2.34 13.18
C LEU A 139 -9.89 -1.48 13.15
N ARG A 140 -11.07 -2.09 13.15
CA ARG A 140 -12.36 -1.41 12.99
C ARG A 140 -12.54 -0.24 13.96
N LYS A 141 -12.18 -0.45 15.24
CA LYS A 141 -12.25 0.60 16.27
C LYS A 141 -11.36 1.81 15.94
N LEU A 142 -10.16 1.59 15.41
CA LEU A 142 -9.23 2.66 15.05
C LEU A 142 -9.73 3.45 13.85
N ILE A 143 -10.38 2.77 12.89
CA ILE A 143 -11.01 3.42 11.73
C ILE A 143 -12.23 4.24 12.16
N GLU A 144 -13.10 3.68 13.01
CA GLU A 144 -14.27 4.38 13.59
C GLU A 144 -13.85 5.65 14.35
N GLN A 145 -12.70 5.59 15.04
CA GLN A 145 -12.08 6.73 15.73
C GLN A 145 -11.31 7.68 14.80
N GLN A 146 -11.30 7.43 13.49
CA GLN A 146 -10.55 8.19 12.47
C GLN A 146 -9.03 8.27 12.74
N LYS A 147 -8.48 7.30 13.47
CA LYS A 147 -7.03 7.22 13.75
C LYS A 147 -6.22 6.70 12.57
N VAL A 148 -6.83 5.88 11.71
CA VAL A 148 -6.15 5.30 10.55
C VAL A 148 -7.09 5.18 9.36
N HIS A 149 -6.57 5.47 8.17
CA HIS A 149 -7.21 5.15 6.91
C HIS A 149 -6.44 4.03 6.19
N ILE A 150 -7.14 3.03 5.65
CA ILE A 150 -6.52 1.84 5.05
C ILE A 150 -6.82 1.77 3.56
N VAL A 151 -5.77 1.71 2.75
CA VAL A 151 -5.83 1.66 1.28
C VAL A 151 -4.95 0.56 0.71
N GLY A 152 -5.38 -0.04 -0.40
CA GLY A 152 -4.66 -0.94 -1.26
C GLY A 152 -4.08 -0.26 -2.51
N ALA A 153 -2.91 -0.73 -2.93
CA ALA A 153 -2.28 -0.35 -4.18
C ALA A 153 -1.56 -1.54 -4.84
N GLU A 154 -1.28 -1.41 -6.14
CA GLU A 154 -0.45 -2.33 -6.91
C GLU A 154 0.74 -1.57 -7.51
N TYR A 155 1.96 -2.06 -7.25
CA TYR A 155 3.16 -1.57 -7.89
C TYR A 155 3.48 -2.36 -9.17
N HIS A 156 3.57 -1.66 -10.29
CA HIS A 156 3.94 -2.23 -11.58
C HIS A 156 5.46 -2.22 -11.74
N MET A 157 6.08 -3.40 -11.74
CA MET A 157 7.54 -3.55 -11.86
C MET A 157 8.11 -2.99 -13.17
N ASP A 158 7.35 -3.08 -14.27
CA ASP A 158 7.83 -2.73 -15.62
C ASP A 158 7.84 -1.22 -15.87
N CYS A 159 6.75 -0.52 -15.53
CA CYS A 159 6.63 0.94 -15.69
C CYS A 159 7.00 1.74 -14.42
N ARG A 160 7.22 1.06 -13.28
CA ARG A 160 7.54 1.66 -11.98
C ARG A 160 6.47 2.62 -11.46
N GLU A 161 5.21 2.27 -11.69
CA GLU A 161 4.06 3.08 -11.26
C GLU A 161 3.27 2.38 -10.14
N VAL A 162 2.63 3.18 -9.29
CA VAL A 162 1.74 2.71 -8.22
C VAL A 162 0.29 2.99 -8.57
N VAL A 163 -0.54 1.96 -8.59
CA VAL A 163 -1.95 2.04 -8.95
C VAL A 163 -2.80 1.85 -7.71
N TRP A 164 -3.61 2.86 -7.36
CA TRP A 164 -4.51 2.79 -6.20
C TRP A 164 -5.73 1.93 -6.52
N LEU A 165 -6.07 1.01 -5.62
CA LEU A 165 -7.16 0.06 -5.79
C LEU A 165 -8.46 0.51 -5.07
N ASP A 166 -8.40 1.41 -4.09
CA ASP A 166 -9.60 1.95 -3.39
C ASP A 166 -10.21 3.16 -4.08
N ALA A 167 -9.56 3.68 -5.13
CA ALA A 167 -10.26 4.59 -6.02
C ALA A 167 -11.39 3.77 -6.65
N GLN A 168 -12.65 4.12 -6.34
CA GLN A 168 -13.74 3.82 -7.25
C GLN A 168 -13.29 4.30 -8.63
N HIS A 169 -12.82 3.38 -9.48
CA HIS A 169 -12.75 3.59 -10.90
C HIS A 169 -14.19 3.69 -11.37
N GLN A 170 -14.79 4.87 -11.16
CA GLN A 170 -15.95 5.38 -11.90
C GLN A 170 -15.54 5.72 -13.34
N ASP A 171 -14.73 4.87 -13.97
CA ASP A 171 -14.67 4.85 -15.42
C ASP A 171 -14.69 3.41 -15.90
N ARG A 172 -15.88 3.05 -16.39
CA ARG A 172 -16.31 1.71 -16.84
C ARG A 172 -15.67 1.34 -18.19
N LYS A 173 -14.44 1.82 -18.46
CA LYS A 173 -13.77 1.75 -19.78
C LYS A 173 -12.24 1.55 -19.73
N SER A 174 -11.64 1.05 -18.65
CA SER A 174 -10.25 0.61 -18.72
C SER A 174 -10.16 -0.72 -19.50
N ARG A 175 -9.55 -0.66 -20.69
CA ARG A 175 -9.29 -1.85 -21.52
C ARG A 175 -8.24 -2.71 -20.82
N PRO A 176 -8.37 -4.04 -20.82
CA PRO A 176 -7.47 -4.96 -20.10
C PRO A 176 -6.01 -4.99 -20.60
N ASN A 177 -5.63 -4.15 -21.57
CA ASN A 177 -4.32 -4.13 -22.23
C ASN A 177 -3.61 -2.76 -22.18
N GLU A 178 -4.16 -1.74 -21.52
CA GLU A 178 -3.48 -0.43 -21.39
C GLU A 178 -2.83 -0.31 -20.00
N PRO A 179 -1.63 0.31 -19.89
CA PRO A 179 -1.03 0.62 -18.60
C PRO A 179 -1.99 1.52 -17.82
N PRO A 180 -2.17 1.29 -16.51
CA PRO A 180 -3.09 2.06 -15.70
C PRO A 180 -2.66 3.53 -15.68
N VAL A 181 -3.56 4.41 -16.15
CA VAL A 181 -3.33 5.85 -16.12
C VAL A 181 -3.31 6.29 -14.65
N GLY A 182 -2.20 6.90 -14.22
CA GLY A 182 -1.93 7.22 -12.83
C GLY A 182 -3.12 7.84 -12.08
N GLY A 183 -3.66 7.09 -11.12
CA GLY A 183 -4.79 7.52 -10.30
C GLY A 183 -4.40 8.62 -9.30
N ARG A 184 -5.36 9.49 -8.99
CA ARG A 184 -5.31 10.37 -7.81
C ARG A 184 -6.23 9.81 -6.75
N LEU A 185 -5.72 9.58 -5.55
CA LEU A 185 -6.54 9.26 -4.38
C LEU A 185 -6.46 10.43 -3.40
N ASN A 186 -7.60 11.07 -3.16
CA ASN A 186 -7.74 12.11 -2.16
C ASN A 186 -8.37 11.50 -0.91
N LEU A 187 -7.66 11.53 0.21
CA LEU A 187 -8.14 11.03 1.48
C LEU A 187 -8.30 12.18 2.46
N CYS A 188 -9.49 12.34 3.03
CA CYS A 188 -9.72 13.29 4.11
C CYS A 188 -9.40 12.61 5.45
N LEU A 189 -8.40 13.13 6.15
CA LEU A 189 -7.99 12.71 7.49
C LEU A 189 -8.30 13.86 8.46
N GLY A 190 -9.54 13.89 8.97
CA GLY A 190 -10.04 15.01 9.77
C GLY A 190 -10.04 16.33 8.98
N LYS A 191 -9.27 17.33 9.44
CA LYS A 191 -9.09 18.62 8.73
C LYS A 191 -7.98 18.61 7.66
N SER A 192 -7.30 17.48 7.49
CA SER A 192 -6.18 17.33 6.55
C SER A 192 -6.61 16.59 5.29
N VAL A 193 -6.01 16.94 4.15
CA VAL A 193 -6.25 16.22 2.88
C VAL A 193 -4.95 15.61 2.40
N LEU A 194 -4.93 14.28 2.39
CA LEU A 194 -3.86 13.50 1.83
C LEU A 194 -4.09 13.33 0.32
N ASN A 195 -3.21 13.94 -0.48
CA ASN A 195 -3.26 13.85 -1.94
C ASN A 195 -2.24 12.80 -2.41
N LEU A 196 -2.70 11.59 -2.69
CA LEU A 196 -1.86 10.56 -3.28
C LEU A 196 -1.89 10.73 -4.79
N ARG A 197 -0.75 11.14 -5.38
CA ARG A 197 -0.59 11.26 -6.83
C ARG A 197 0.33 10.16 -7.34
N CYS A 198 -0.06 9.54 -8.44
CA CYS A 198 0.77 8.55 -9.15
C CYS A 198 1.78 9.18 -10.13
N THR A 199 1.70 10.49 -10.43
CA THR A 199 2.65 11.14 -11.34
C THR A 199 3.99 11.35 -10.63
N GLY A 200 4.83 10.31 -10.67
CA GLY A 200 6.06 10.19 -9.93
C GLY A 200 5.83 9.37 -8.66
N LEU A 201 6.78 8.49 -8.36
CA LEU A 201 6.80 7.55 -7.25
C LEU A 201 6.49 8.17 -5.86
N ALA A 202 6.34 9.49 -5.71
CA ALA A 202 6.24 10.14 -4.42
C ALA A 202 4.85 10.03 -3.75
N LEU A 203 4.78 9.34 -2.61
CA LEU A 203 3.70 9.48 -1.64
C LEU A 203 3.78 10.89 -1.01
N ARG A 204 2.76 11.75 -1.20
CA ARG A 204 2.81 13.13 -0.69
C ARG A 204 1.75 13.35 0.38
N PHE A 205 2.19 13.49 1.63
CA PHE A 205 1.33 13.81 2.77
C PHE A 205 1.30 15.29 3.09
N ARG A 206 0.09 15.84 3.31
CA ARG A 206 -0.13 17.25 3.70
C ARG A 206 -1.08 17.31 4.89
N ALA A 207 -0.51 17.59 6.07
CA ALA A 207 -1.26 17.93 7.28
C ALA A 207 -0.73 19.25 7.88
N PRO A 208 -1.57 20.07 8.54
CA PRO A 208 -1.11 21.22 9.29
C PRO A 208 -0.06 20.80 10.34
N GLY A 209 1.15 21.37 10.27
CA GLY A 209 2.25 21.07 11.19
C GLY A 209 3.25 20.00 10.74
N TYR A 210 3.01 19.27 9.66
CA TYR A 210 3.99 18.33 9.11
C TYR A 210 5.03 19.06 8.23
N VAL A 211 6.27 19.17 8.73
CA VAL A 211 7.41 19.74 7.99
C VAL A 211 8.34 18.62 7.54
N ARG A 212 8.47 18.43 6.21
CA ARG A 212 9.38 17.45 5.61
C ARG A 212 10.82 17.75 6.05
N ARG A 213 11.48 16.81 6.74
CA ARG A 213 12.82 17.02 7.33
C ARG A 213 13.99 16.92 6.34
N THR A 214 13.77 16.47 5.10
CA THR A 214 14.87 16.28 4.12
C THR A 214 14.64 17.00 2.79
N ARG A 215 15.77 17.45 2.19
CA ARG A 215 15.91 18.48 1.15
C ARG A 215 14.95 18.33 -0.06
N PRO A 216 14.52 19.46 -0.67
CA PRO A 216 13.80 19.43 -1.92
C PRO A 216 14.74 18.98 -3.05
N ARG A 217 14.31 18.04 -3.89
CA ARG A 217 14.81 17.94 -5.26
C ARG A 217 13.66 18.14 -6.24
N ALA A 218 14.02 18.89 -7.29
CA ALA A 218 13.20 19.57 -8.28
C ALA A 218 12.02 18.74 -8.80
N HIS A 219 10.79 19.09 -8.40
CA HIS A 219 9.58 19.17 -9.23
C HIS A 219 8.53 19.88 -8.34
N GLU A 220 8.23 21.13 -8.70
CA GLU A 220 7.45 22.10 -7.93
C GLU A 220 6.18 21.54 -7.27
N ILE A 221 5.97 22.00 -6.04
CA ILE A 221 4.78 21.75 -5.22
C ILE A 221 3.80 22.88 -5.53
N VAL A 222 2.75 22.60 -6.29
CA VAL A 222 1.62 23.52 -6.41
C VAL A 222 0.66 23.29 -5.25
N PHE A 223 0.54 24.30 -4.38
CA PHE A 223 -0.45 24.36 -3.33
C PHE A 223 -1.80 24.75 -3.95
N LEU A 224 -2.78 23.84 -3.90
CA LEU A 224 -4.19 24.22 -4.03
C LEU A 224 -4.81 24.04 -2.64
N THR A 225 -5.05 25.17 -1.98
CA THR A 225 -5.99 25.28 -0.86
C THR A 225 -7.36 25.46 -1.47
N GLU A 226 -8.24 24.46 -1.33
CA GLU A 226 -9.70 24.63 -1.20
C GLU A 226 -10.36 23.23 -1.13
N CYS A 227 -10.86 22.88 0.06
CA CYS A 227 -11.94 21.93 0.21
C CYS A 227 -13.20 22.74 0.52
N PHE A 228 -13.97 23.08 -0.51
CA PHE A 228 -15.31 23.60 -0.33
C PHE A 228 -16.33 22.46 -0.36
N GLY A 229 -17.15 22.41 0.69
CA GLY A 229 -18.54 21.96 0.60
C GLY A 229 -18.84 20.55 1.09
N VAL A 230 -19.07 20.42 2.40
CA VAL A 230 -20.20 19.62 2.90
C VAL A 230 -21.47 20.29 2.33
N ARG A 231 -22.33 19.53 1.66
CA ARG A 231 -23.71 19.96 1.44
C ARG A 231 -24.57 19.17 2.42
N ASP A 232 -25.32 19.92 3.22
CA ASP A 232 -26.41 19.45 4.07
C ASP A 232 -27.46 18.66 3.26
#